data_AF-R5S022-F1
#
_entry.id   AF-R5S022-F1
#
_cell.length_a   1.000
_cell.length_b   1.000
_cell.length_c   1.000
_cell.angle_alpha   90.00
_cell.angle_beta   90.00
_cell.angle_gamma   90.00
#
_symmetry.space_group_name_H-M   'P 1'
#
loop_
_entity.id
_entity.type
_entity.pdbx_description
1 polymer ?
#
loop_
_entity_poly.entity_id
_entity_poly.type
_entity_poly.pdbx_seq_one_letter_code
_entity_poly.pdbx_strand_id
1 'polypeptide(L)'
;MTYEDILALPPERIAAADYRALEGVNCIYVETEPDDAGYVERYWVSVSSGLLAAAERECDGAVVYRMAALTVSYDGVDAEDFTLPNGTVLYEPAVAATKEISEND
;
A
#
# COMPACT_ATOMS: atom_id res chain seq x y z
N MET A 1 6.06 6.44 7.77
CA MET A 1 4.82 7.16 7.45
C MET A 1 3.87 6.24 6.73
N THR A 2 2.59 6.36 7.03
CA THR A 2 1.44 5.59 6.54
C THR A 2 0.51 6.50 5.75
N TYR A 3 -0.51 5.94 5.08
CA TYR A 3 -1.54 6.73 4.38
C TYR A 3 -2.21 7.77 5.30
N GLU A 4 -2.51 7.40 6.54
CA GLU A 4 -3.13 8.30 7.52
C GLU A 4 -2.21 9.49 7.86
N ASP A 5 -0.89 9.30 7.83
CA ASP A 5 0.07 10.39 8.04
C ASP A 5 0.07 11.39 6.87
N ILE A 6 -0.16 10.91 5.63
CA ILE A 6 -0.29 11.76 4.45
C ILE A 6 -1.57 12.60 4.53
N LEU A 7 -2.68 11.99 4.95
CA LEU A 7 -3.96 12.70 5.10
C LEU A 7 -3.90 13.79 6.17
N ALA A 8 -3.07 13.60 7.20
CA ALA A 8 -2.88 14.55 8.28
C ALA A 8 -1.89 15.68 7.96
N LEU A 9 -1.25 15.68 6.78
CA LEU A 9 -0.31 16.73 6.40
C LEU A 9 -1.02 18.09 6.27
N PRO A 10 -0.44 19.17 6.81
CA PRO A 10 -0.93 20.51 6.55
C PRO A 10 -0.92 20.77 5.04
N PRO A 11 -1.99 21.34 4.44
CA PRO A 11 -2.02 21.62 3.00
C PRO A 11 -0.86 22.49 2.53
N GLU A 12 -0.33 23.36 3.40
CA GLU A 12 0.81 24.25 3.11
C GLU A 12 2.13 23.50 2.94
N ARG A 13 2.18 22.23 3.36
CA ARG A 13 3.36 21.35 3.22
C ARG A 13 3.26 20.43 2.01
N ILE A 14 2.19 20.50 1.22
CA ILE A 14 1.99 19.69 0.02
C ILE A 14 2.42 20.51 -1.20
N ALA A 15 3.54 20.13 -1.80
CA ALA A 15 4.06 20.75 -3.02
C ALA A 15 3.22 20.33 -4.25
N ALA A 16 2.77 19.07 -4.28
CA ALA A 16 1.89 18.57 -5.32
C ALA A 16 0.98 17.44 -4.80
N ALA A 17 -0.26 17.41 -5.28
CA ALA A 17 -1.16 16.29 -5.11
C ALA A 17 -2.07 16.15 -6.35
N ASP A 18 -1.95 15.03 -7.05
CA ASP A 18 -2.68 14.77 -8.30
C ASP A 18 -2.77 13.27 -8.62
N TYR A 19 -3.49 12.90 -9.68
CA TYR A 19 -3.60 11.52 -10.14
C TYR A 19 -2.48 11.21 -11.14
N ARG A 20 -1.68 10.17 -10.88
CA ARG A 20 -0.58 9.74 -11.75
C ARG A 20 -0.57 8.23 -11.91
N ALA A 21 -0.17 7.77 -13.09
CA ALA A 21 0.16 6.37 -13.28
C ALA A 21 1.61 6.12 -12.86
N LEU A 22 1.83 5.10 -12.04
CA LEU A 22 3.15 4.57 -11.70
C LEU A 22 3.24 3.13 -12.22
N GLU A 23 4.04 2.92 -13.27
CA GLU A 23 4.27 1.59 -13.87
C GLU A 23 2.97 0.82 -14.18
N GLY A 24 1.94 1.54 -14.65
CA GLY A 24 0.63 0.96 -14.99
C GLY A 24 -0.36 0.89 -13.83
N VAL A 25 0.06 1.20 -12.60
CA VAL A 25 -0.83 1.35 -11.43
C VAL A 25 -1.33 2.78 -11.38
N ASN A 26 -2.65 2.98 -11.36
CA ASN A 26 -3.24 4.30 -11.16
C ASN A 26 -3.15 4.68 -9.68
N CYS A 27 -2.50 5.82 -9.39
CA CYS A 27 -2.21 6.26 -8.04
C CYS A 27 -2.69 7.70 -7.78
N ILE A 28 -3.02 7.96 -6.53
CA ILE A 28 -3.00 9.30 -5.94
C ILE A 28 -1.54 9.57 -5.58
N TYR A 29 -0.96 10.60 -6.20
CA TYR A 29 0.38 11.08 -5.94
C TYR A 29 0.34 12.21 -4.93
N VAL A 30 1.28 12.21 -3.98
CA VAL A 30 1.54 13.33 -3.07
C VAL A 30 3.04 13.58 -2.98
N GLU A 31 3.45 14.83 -3.09
CA GLU A 31 4.80 15.32 -2.83
C GLU A 31 4.76 16.40 -1.77
N THR A 32 5.69 16.31 -0.81
CA THR A 32 5.84 17.33 0.24
C THR A 32 6.82 18.41 -0.18
N GLU A 33 6.63 19.62 0.36
CA GLU A 33 7.71 20.59 0.45
C GLU A 33 8.85 20.02 1.31
N PRO A 34 10.11 20.45 1.08
CA PRO A 34 11.23 20.07 1.93
C PRO A 34 10.94 20.36 3.41
N ASP A 35 11.26 19.41 4.29
CA ASP A 35 11.22 19.65 5.73
C ASP A 35 12.42 20.47 6.24
N ASP A 36 12.45 20.74 7.54
CA ASP A 36 13.54 21.51 8.16
C ASP A 36 14.92 20.82 8.03
N ALA A 37 14.94 19.53 7.71
CA ALA A 37 16.15 18.75 7.44
C ALA A 37 16.43 18.58 5.94
N GLY A 38 15.62 19.19 5.06
CA GLY A 38 15.77 19.16 3.61
C GLY A 38 15.16 17.94 2.91
N TYR A 39 14.36 17.13 3.61
CA TYR A 39 13.75 15.95 3.01
C TYR A 39 12.48 16.29 2.24
N VAL A 40 12.42 15.81 0.99
CA VAL A 40 11.21 15.77 0.18
C VAL A 40 10.70 14.34 0.16
N GLU A 41 9.42 14.15 0.46
CA GLU A 41 8.78 12.85 0.46
C GLU A 41 7.76 12.75 -0.66
N ARG A 42 7.75 11.60 -1.33
CA ARG A 42 6.81 11.28 -2.41
C ARG A 42 6.10 9.99 -2.14
N TYR A 43 4.80 9.99 -2.36
CA TYR A 43 3.93 8.86 -2.09
C TYR A 43 3.02 8.59 -3.28
N TRP A 44 2.85 7.30 -3.57
CA TRP A 44 1.92 6.81 -4.57
C TRP A 44 0.98 5.83 -3.89
N VAL A 45 -0.29 6.20 -3.76
CA VAL A 45 -1.32 5.37 -3.16
C VAL A 45 -2.21 4.84 -4.27
N SER A 46 -2.32 3.51 -4.39
CA SER A 46 -3.15 2.87 -5.42
C SER A 46 -4.61 3.31 -5.28
N VAL A 47 -5.21 3.75 -6.37
CA VAL A 47 -6.63 4.11 -6.42
C VAL A 47 -7.52 2.89 -6.23
N SER A 48 -7.09 1.71 -6.71
CA SER A 48 -7.92 0.50 -6.67
C SER A 48 -7.94 -0.18 -5.31
N SER A 49 -6.79 -0.22 -4.62
CA SER A 49 -6.66 -0.92 -3.33
C SER A 49 -6.58 -0.01 -2.12
N GLY A 50 -6.30 1.29 -2.31
CA GLY A 50 -6.00 2.23 -1.21
C GLY A 50 -4.64 1.97 -0.54
N LEU A 51 -3.87 0.99 -1.02
CA LEU A 51 -2.58 0.64 -0.44
C LEU A 51 -1.47 1.53 -1.00
N LEU A 52 -0.42 1.72 -0.20
CA LEU A 52 0.79 2.43 -0.61
C LEU A 52 1.54 1.59 -1.67
N ALA A 53 1.48 2.04 -2.93
CA ALA A 53 2.12 1.38 -4.07
C ALA A 53 3.61 1.71 -4.15
N ALA A 54 4.00 2.93 -3.77
CA ALA A 54 5.40 3.32 -3.65
C ALA A 54 5.59 4.49 -2.68
N ALA A 55 6.81 4.61 -2.17
CA ALA A 55 7.27 5.75 -1.40
C ALA A 55 8.73 6.07 -1.70
N GLU A 56 9.06 7.34 -1.75
CA GLU A 56 10.43 7.84 -1.88
C GLU A 56 10.70 8.94 -0.87
N ARG A 57 11.94 8.99 -0.40
CA ARG A 57 12.49 10.11 0.35
C ARG A 57 13.74 10.59 -0.35
N GLU A 58 13.78 11.88 -0.65
CA GLU A 58 14.89 12.57 -1.29
C GLU A 58 15.51 13.57 -0.31
N CYS A 59 16.83 13.70 -0.31
CA CYS A 59 17.58 14.72 0.41
C CYS A 59 18.62 15.31 -0.55
N ASP A 60 18.71 16.63 -0.65
CA ASP A 60 19.68 17.33 -1.49
C ASP A 60 19.73 16.82 -2.96
N GLY A 61 18.57 16.51 -3.54
CA GLY A 61 18.48 16.02 -4.92
C GLY A 61 18.77 14.53 -5.10
N ALA A 62 19.03 13.78 -4.02
CA ALA A 62 19.34 12.35 -4.05
C ALA A 62 18.27 11.52 -3.30
N VAL A 63 17.77 10.47 -3.94
CA VAL A 63 16.85 9.52 -3.29
C VAL A 63 17.64 8.71 -2.25
N VAL A 64 17.33 8.94 -0.98
CA VAL A 64 17.96 8.25 0.16
C VAL A 64 17.17 7.03 0.61
N TYR A 65 15.89 6.94 0.24
CA TYR A 65 15.03 5.79 0.51
C TYR A 65 14.01 5.61 -0.61
N ARG A 66 13.77 4.35 -1.00
CA ARG A 66 12.73 3.97 -1.96
C ARG A 66 12.10 2.63 -1.55
N MET A 67 10.78 2.55 -1.72
CA MET A 67 9.98 1.33 -1.61
C MET A 67 8.96 1.29 -2.75
N ALA A 68 8.73 0.10 -3.32
CA ALA A 68 7.68 -0.12 -4.31
C ALA A 68 7.05 -1.51 -4.14
N ALA A 69 5.73 -1.57 -4.18
CA ALA A 69 4.91 -2.78 -4.19
C ALA A 69 3.71 -2.56 -5.13
N LEU A 70 3.97 -2.76 -6.42
CA LEU A 70 3.02 -2.42 -7.50
C LEU A 70 1.98 -3.52 -7.75
N THR A 71 2.18 -4.70 -7.17
CA THR A 71 1.29 -5.85 -7.31
C THR A 71 0.71 -6.23 -5.95
N VAL A 72 -0.60 -6.40 -5.91
CA VAL A 72 -1.33 -6.92 -4.75
C VAL A 72 -1.91 -8.27 -5.16
N SER A 73 -1.59 -9.32 -4.43
CA SER A 73 -2.31 -10.59 -4.56
C SER A 73 -3.62 -10.49 -3.76
N TYR A 74 -4.70 -10.93 -4.39
CA TYR A 74 -6.00 -11.18 -3.76
C TYR A 74 -6.27 -12.67 -3.65
N ASP A 75 -5.26 -13.51 -3.88
CA ASP A 75 -5.36 -14.93 -3.60
C ASP A 75 -5.69 -15.05 -2.10
N GLY A 76 -6.63 -15.94 -1.78
CA GLY A 76 -7.10 -16.09 -0.41
C GLY A 76 -5.94 -16.33 0.55
N VAL A 77 -6.05 -15.77 1.75
CA VAL A 77 -5.11 -16.07 2.84
C VAL A 77 -5.48 -17.41 3.47
N ASP A 78 -4.49 -18.27 3.65
CA ASP A 78 -4.67 -19.59 4.25
C ASP A 78 -4.44 -19.54 5.76
N ALA A 79 -4.89 -20.57 6.49
CA ALA A 79 -4.64 -20.66 7.93
C ALA A 79 -3.14 -20.69 8.28
N GLU A 80 -2.30 -21.17 7.36
CA GLU A 80 -0.84 -21.19 7.53
C GLU A 80 -0.25 -19.77 7.62
N ASP A 81 -0.84 -18.78 6.94
CA ASP A 81 -0.41 -17.37 7.01
C ASP A 81 -0.61 -16.77 8.41
N PHE A 82 -1.54 -17.32 9.18
CA PHE A 82 -1.88 -16.89 10.54
C PHE A 82 -1.37 -17.85 11.62
N THR A 83 -0.49 -18.78 11.26
CA THR A 83 0.12 -19.72 12.21
C THR A 83 1.51 -19.25 12.60
N LEU A 84 1.72 -19.01 13.90
CA LEU A 84 3.00 -18.59 14.44
C LEU A 84 4.04 -19.73 14.37
N PRO A 85 5.35 -19.45 14.43
CA PRO A 85 6.41 -20.47 14.37
C PRO A 85 6.34 -21.54 15.46
N ASN A 86 5.63 -21.28 16.57
CA ASN A 86 5.40 -22.23 17.67
C ASN A 86 4.15 -23.10 17.47
N GLY A 87 3.44 -22.97 16.34
CA GLY A 87 2.21 -23.70 16.01
C GLY A 87 0.93 -23.06 16.54
N THR A 88 0.98 -21.89 17.18
CA THR A 88 -0.23 -21.17 17.59
C THR A 88 -0.92 -20.56 16.38
N VAL A 89 -2.17 -20.96 16.13
CA VAL A 89 -3.04 -20.37 15.09
C VAL A 89 -3.74 -19.13 15.66
N LEU A 90 -3.58 -17.97 15.01
CA LEU A 90 -4.20 -16.71 15.44
C LEU A 90 -5.57 -16.46 14.81
N TYR A 91 -5.80 -17.01 13.62
CA TYR A 91 -7.05 -16.86 12.88
C TYR A 91 -7.25 -18.06 11.95
N GLU A 92 -8.45 -18.64 11.98
CA GLU A 92 -8.88 -19.66 11.02
C GLU A 92 -9.85 -19.00 10.02
N PRO A 93 -9.44 -18.74 8.77
CA PRO A 93 -10.33 -18.19 7.77
C PRO A 93 -11.48 -19.17 7.53
N ALA A 94 -12.72 -18.64 7.52
CA ALA A 94 -13.88 -19.46 7.20
C ALA A 94 -13.73 -19.98 5.77
N VAL A 95 -13.58 -21.30 5.62
CA VAL A 95 -13.58 -21.95 4.31
C VAL A 95 -14.92 -21.60 3.66
N ALA A 96 -14.88 -20.79 2.61
CA ALA A 96 -16.06 -20.58 1.78
C ALA A 96 -16.45 -21.96 1.25
N ALA A 97 -17.55 -22.51 1.76
CA ALA A 97 -18.07 -23.78 1.30
C ALA A 97 -18.21 -23.69 -0.22
N THR A 98 -17.39 -24.43 -0.95
CA THR A 98 -17.61 -24.74 -2.35
C THR A 98 -18.97 -25.42 -2.39
N LYS A 99 -19.99 -24.65 -2.76
CA LYS A 99 -21.32 -25.18 -3.02
C LYS A 99 -21.17 -26.03 -4.28
N GLU A 100 -20.90 -27.32 -4.10
CA GLU A 100 -21.01 -28.31 -5.17
C GLU A 100 -22.40 -28.16 -5.75
N ILE A 101 -22.47 -27.64 -6.97
CA ILE A 101 -23.70 -27.63 -7.74
C ILE A 101 -23.82 -29.07 -8.25
N SER A 102 -24.53 -29.90 -7.50
CA SER A 102 -24.96 -31.21 -7.98
C SER A 102 -25.96 -30.97 -9.11
N GLU A 103 -25.47 -31.03 -10.35
CA GLU A 103 -26.30 -31.19 -11.54
C GLU A 103 -26.87 -32.61 -11.50
N ASN A 104 -28.18 -32.75 -11.35
CA ASN A 104 -28.86 -34.04 -11.35
C ASN A 104 -30.06 -33.94 -12.30
N ASP A 105 -29.94 -34.66 -13.42
CA ASP A 105 -30.90 -35.05 -14.49
C ASP A 105 -32.23 -34.29 -14.66
#